data_AF-A0A7V2CLB9-F1
#
_entry.id   AF-A0A7V2CLB9-F1
#
_cell.length_a   1.000
_cell.length_b   1.000
_cell.length_c   1.000
_cell.angle_alpha   90.00
_cell.angle_beta   90.00
_cell.angle_gamma   90.00
#
_symmetry.space_group_name_H-M   'P 1'
#
loop_
_entity.id
_entity.type
_entity.pdbx_description
1 polymer ?
#
loop_
_entity_poly.entity_id
_entity_poly.type
_entity_poly.pdbx_seq_one_letter_code
_entity_poly.pdbx_strand_id
1 'polypeptide(L)'
;MSFQERGESVIASHALEDLKLVYRVLHEHLTQHPALMDTHFLSELQNFLHAQARQQGVDTTDHGAWDAWLGHADAAPCHRRVARTRVLDPNQGRRGDQDRRSEEG
;
A
#
# COMPACT_ATOMS: atom_id res chain seq x y z
N MET A 1 -3.39 -14.15 17.97
CA MET A 1 -4.15 -13.07 17.31
C MET A 1 -5.62 -13.41 17.43
N SER A 2 -6.45 -12.54 18.02
CA SER A 2 -7.88 -12.80 18.21
C SER A 2 -8.67 -11.64 17.62
N PHE A 3 -9.44 -11.93 16.57
CA PHE A 3 -10.50 -11.05 16.11
C PHE A 3 -11.72 -11.37 16.96
N GLN A 4 -12.24 -10.37 17.67
CA GLN A 4 -13.51 -10.49 18.36
C GLN A 4 -14.56 -9.73 17.53
N GLU A 5 -15.54 -10.46 17.02
CA GLU A 5 -16.71 -9.87 16.38
C GLU A 5 -17.63 -9.28 17.46
N ARG A 6 -18.04 -8.02 17.27
CA ARG A 6 -19.01 -7.33 18.11
C ARG A 6 -20.08 -6.69 17.21
N GLY A 7 -21.11 -7.46 16.88
CA GLY A 7 -22.12 -7.02 15.92
C GLY A 7 -21.49 -6.81 14.55
N GLU A 8 -21.55 -5.58 14.02
CA GLU A 8 -20.94 -5.19 12.75
C GLU A 8 -19.48 -4.69 12.89
N SER A 9 -18.94 -4.67 14.12
CA SER A 9 -17.59 -4.18 14.40
C SER A 9 -16.59 -5.31 14.65
N VAL A 10 -15.35 -5.10 14.23
CA VAL A 10 -14.23 -6.00 14.50
C VAL A 10 -13.27 -5.34 15.47
N ILE A 11 -13.00 -6.01 16.59
CA ILE A 11 -11.94 -5.60 17.53
C ILE A 11 -10.78 -6.57 17.38
N ALA A 12 -9.59 -6.03 17.18
CA ALA A 12 -8.39 -6.83 17.04
C ALA A 12 -7.22 -6.22 17.84
N SER A 13 -6.45 -7.09 18.47
CA SER A 13 -5.18 -6.72 19.12
C SER A 13 -4.03 -7.20 18.24
N HIS A 14 -3.26 -6.26 17.70
CA HIS A 14 -2.12 -6.52 16.83
C HIS A 14 -0.87 -5.81 17.36
N ALA A 15 0.30 -6.34 17.03
CA ALA A 15 1.56 -5.67 17.34
C ALA A 15 1.65 -4.34 16.57
N LEU A 16 2.27 -3.33 17.17
CA LEU A 16 2.44 -2.03 16.54
C LEU A 16 3.16 -2.13 15.19
N GLU A 17 4.16 -3.02 15.09
CA GLU A 17 4.92 -3.26 13.87
C GLU A 17 4.07 -3.86 12.73
N ASP A 18 3.09 -4.70 13.05
CA ASP A 18 2.14 -5.23 12.07
C ASP A 18 1.24 -4.10 11.52
N LEU A 19 0.77 -3.22 12.41
CA LEU A 19 -0.05 -2.06 12.03
C LEU A 19 0.72 -1.07 11.15
N LYS A 20 2.00 -0.82 11.47
CA LYS A 20 2.90 -0.02 10.61
C LYS A 20 3.06 -0.65 9.23
N LEU A 21 3.25 -1.97 9.15
CA LEU A 21 3.36 -2.68 7.87
C LEU A 21 2.08 -2.52 7.03
N VAL A 22 0.91 -2.80 7.63
CA VAL A 22 -0.38 -2.67 6.94
C VAL A 22 -0.58 -1.25 6.42
N TYR A 23 -0.33 -0.24 7.28
CA TYR A 23 -0.42 1.16 6.88
C TYR A 23 0.49 1.48 5.69
N ARG A 24 1.76 1.10 5.74
CA ARG A 24 2.72 1.37 4.63
C ARG A 24 2.24 0.77 3.32
N VAL A 25 1.79 -0.48 3.33
CA VAL A 25 1.31 -1.18 2.13
C VAL A 25 0.09 -0.46 1.56
N LEU A 26 -0.90 -0.12 2.39
CA LEU A 26 -2.10 0.60 1.95
C LEU A 26 -1.76 1.99 1.40
N HIS A 27 -0.88 2.71 2.10
CA HIS A 27 -0.47 4.06 1.73
C HIS A 27 0.31 4.09 0.41
N GLU A 28 1.17 3.09 0.15
CA GLU A 28 1.91 2.98 -1.13
C GLU A 28 0.96 2.78 -2.33
N HIS A 29 -0.19 2.16 -2.12
CA HIS A 29 -1.15 1.82 -3.17
C HIS A 29 -2.25 2.88 -3.37
N LEU A 30 -2.20 4.01 -2.65
CA LEU A 30 -3.20 5.09 -2.77
C LEU A 30 -3.33 5.66 -4.18
N THR A 31 -2.22 5.73 -4.93
CA THR A 31 -2.22 6.24 -6.31
C THR A 31 -2.94 5.31 -7.28
N GLN A 32 -2.95 4.01 -7.00
CA GLN A 32 -3.59 2.98 -7.81
C GLN A 32 -5.04 2.74 -7.37
N HIS A 33 -5.35 3.04 -6.10
CA HIS A 33 -6.67 2.86 -5.51
C HIS A 33 -7.09 4.12 -4.71
N PRO A 34 -7.47 5.22 -5.38
CA PRO A 34 -7.85 6.47 -4.72
C PRO A 34 -8.99 6.31 -3.71
N ALA A 35 -9.90 5.35 -3.94
CA ALA A 35 -10.99 5.02 -3.03
C ALA A 35 -10.52 4.61 -1.63
N LEU A 36 -9.26 4.19 -1.45
CA LEU A 36 -8.69 3.92 -0.13
C LEU A 36 -8.62 5.20 0.73
N MET A 37 -8.43 6.38 0.13
CA MET A 37 -8.42 7.66 0.85
C MET A 37 -9.76 7.95 1.53
N ASP A 38 -10.86 7.47 0.95
CA ASP A 38 -12.21 7.68 1.46
C ASP A 38 -12.58 6.66 2.55
N THR A 39 -11.72 5.68 2.82
CA THR A 39 -12.00 4.67 3.84
C THR A 39 -11.76 5.22 5.24
N HIS A 40 -12.77 5.08 6.11
CA HIS A 40 -12.63 5.40 7.52
C HIS A 40 -11.49 4.62 8.18
N PHE A 41 -11.33 3.36 7.78
CA PHE A 41 -10.28 2.47 8.29
C PHE A 41 -8.87 3.07 8.11
N LEU A 42 -8.54 3.58 6.92
CA LEU A 42 -7.21 4.13 6.67
C LEU A 42 -6.96 5.39 7.51
N SER A 43 -7.99 6.24 7.63
CA SER A 43 -7.93 7.46 8.45
C SER A 43 -7.76 7.14 9.94
N GLU A 44 -8.49 6.16 10.48
CA GLU A 44 -8.34 5.71 11.87
C GLU A 44 -6.97 5.09 12.13
N LEU A 45 -6.50 4.25 11.21
CA LEU A 45 -5.17 3.64 11.31
C LEU A 45 -4.07 4.72 11.32
N GLN A 46 -4.17 5.72 10.43
CA GLN A 46 -3.23 6.84 10.40
C GLN A 46 -3.24 7.62 11.72
N ASN A 47 -4.43 7.97 12.22
CA ASN A 47 -4.59 8.71 13.48
C ASN A 47 -4.01 7.94 14.68
N PHE A 48 -4.28 6.63 14.75
CA PHE A 48 -3.72 5.75 15.76
C PHE A 48 -2.19 5.74 15.72
N LEU A 49 -1.59 5.55 14.54
CA LEU A 49 -0.14 5.51 14.39
C LEU A 49 0.51 6.87 14.67
N HIS A 50 -0.11 7.99 14.28
CA HIS A 50 0.37 9.32 14.66
C HIS A 50 0.39 9.51 16.19
N ALA A 51 -0.65 9.04 16.89
CA ALA A 51 -0.68 9.12 18.35
C ALA A 51 0.44 8.28 18.98
N GLN A 52 0.70 7.07 18.47
CA GLN A 52 1.79 6.21 18.93
C GLN A 52 3.17 6.83 18.67
N ALA A 53 3.39 7.42 17.50
CA ALA A 53 4.63 8.09 17.15
C ALA A 53 4.90 9.31 18.06
N ARG A 54 3.88 10.14 18.30
CA ARG A 54 3.98 11.30 19.21
C ARG A 54 4.28 10.89 20.64
N GLN A 55 3.70 9.79 21.12
CA GLN A 55 4.02 9.24 22.45
C GLN A 55 5.49 8.81 22.57
N GLN A 56 6.13 8.47 21.44
CA GLN A 56 7.55 8.12 21.36
C GLN A 56 8.44 9.33 21.04
N GLY A 57 7.89 10.55 21.01
CA GLY A 57 8.63 11.79 20.76
C GLY A 57 8.94 12.04 19.28
N VAL A 58 8.32 11.30 18.35
CA VAL A 58 8.50 11.52 16.92
C VAL A 58 7.62 12.67 16.45
N ASP A 59 8.20 13.62 15.72
CA ASP A 59 7.46 14.64 15.02
C ASP A 59 6.79 14.03 13.76
N THR A 60 5.48 13.85 13.82
CA THR A 60 4.68 13.31 12.71
C THR A 60 4.47 14.30 11.56
N THR A 61 4.82 15.57 11.76
CA THR A 61 4.73 16.60 10.70
C THR A 61 5.97 16.63 9.83
N ASP A 62 7.08 16.12 10.35
CA ASP A 62 8.29 15.84 9.58
C ASP A 62 8.12 14.49 8.85
N HIS A 63 7.99 14.56 7.52
CA HIS A 63 7.85 13.37 6.67
C HIS A 63 9.02 12.39 6.82
N GLY A 64 10.24 12.87 7.02
CA GLY A 64 11.42 12.02 7.18
C GLY A 64 11.42 11.29 8.53
N ALA A 65 11.09 12.01 9.61
CA ALA A 65 10.96 11.40 10.94
C ALA A 65 9.82 10.37 10.99
N TRP A 66 8.70 10.69 10.35
CA TRP A 66 7.55 9.81 10.21
C TRP A 66 7.88 8.54 9.41
N ASP A 67 8.51 8.69 8.23
CA ASP A 67 8.89 7.54 7.39
C ASP A 67 9.92 6.63 8.10
N ALA A 68 10.89 7.23 8.78
CA ALA A 68 11.88 6.47 9.56
C ALA A 68 11.19 5.66 10.68
N TRP A 69 10.25 6.26 11.40
CA TRP A 69 9.51 5.59 12.48
C TRP A 69 8.59 4.46 12.00
N LEU A 70 8.00 4.62 10.81
CA LEU A 70 7.25 3.55 10.13
C LEU A 70 8.14 2.38 9.67
N GLY A 71 9.47 2.51 9.79
CA GLY A 71 10.42 1.46 9.44
C GLY A 71 10.84 1.48 7.97
N HIS A 72 10.79 2.63 7.29
CA HIS A 72 11.38 2.80 5.95
C HIS A 72 12.93 2.84 5.94
N ALA A 73 13.61 2.43 7.03
CA ALA A 73 15.07 2.39 7.09
C ALA A 73 15.72 1.42 6.05
N ASP A 74 14.98 0.42 5.57
CA ASP A 74 15.39 -0.50 4.49
C ASP A 74 14.70 -0.23 3.14
N ALA A 75 13.94 0.86 3.02
CA ALA A 75 13.33 1.23 1.76
C ALA A 75 14.40 1.83 0.85
N ALA A 76 14.77 1.10 -0.21
CA ALA A 76 15.64 1.61 -1.26
C ALA A 76 15.23 3.04 -1.66
N PRO A 77 16.19 3.96 -1.83
CA PRO A 77 15.93 5.38 -2.07
C PRO A 77 14.95 5.57 -3.24
N CYS A 78 14.15 6.64 -3.19
CA CYS A 78 13.02 6.89 -4.10
C CYS A 78 13.33 6.64 -5.59
N HIS A 79 14.55 6.93 -6.04
CA HIS A 79 15.02 6.68 -7.41
C HIS A 79 15.03 5.19 -7.82
N ARG A 80 15.20 4.25 -6.88
CA ARG A 80 15.09 2.81 -7.15
C ARG A 80 13.65 2.31 -7.18
N ARG A 81 12.72 3.00 -6.50
CA ARG A 81 11.28 2.68 -6.52
C ARG A 81 10.64 3.06 -7.86
N VAL A 82 10.98 4.22 -8.41
CA VAL A 82 10.50 4.66 -9.74
C VAL A 82 11.09 3.87 -10.91
N ALA A 83 12.28 3.28 -10.75
CA ALA A 83 12.90 2.43 -11.77
C ALA A 83 12.18 1.07 -11.95
N ARG A 84 11.35 0.65 -10.99
CA ARG A 84 10.55 -0.58 -11.07
C ARG A 84 9.17 -0.39 -11.70
N THR A 85 8.78 0.85 -12.00
CA THR A 85 7.61 1.09 -12.84
C THR A 85 7.94 0.58 -14.24
N ARG A 86 7.59 -0.68 -14.51
CA ARG A 86 7.61 -1.23 -15.86
C ARG A 86 6.85 -0.26 -16.74
N VAL A 87 7.55 0.29 -17.73
CA VAL A 87 6.93 0.91 -18.89
C VAL A 87 5.89 -0.09 -19.39
N LEU A 88 4.62 0.26 -19.25
CA LEU A 88 3.54 -0.45 -19.94
C LEU A 88 3.88 -0.31 -21.42
N ASP A 89 4.36 -1.38 -22.05
CA ASP A 89 4.53 -1.45 -23.49
C ASP A 89 3.13 -1.34 -24.10
N PRO A 90 2.79 -0.26 -24.82
CA PRO A 90 1.45 -0.05 -25.33
C PRO A 90 1.12 -0.97 -26.52
N ASN A 91 2.00 -1.92 -26.90
CA ASN A 91 1.88 -2.70 -28.14
C ASN A 91 1.69 -4.22 -27.96
N GLN A 92 1.41 -4.74 -26.75
CA GLN A 92 1.09 -6.16 -26.54
C GLN A 92 -0.39 -6.52 -26.74
N GLY A 93 -1.04 -5.94 -27.75
CA GLY A 93 -2.49 -6.13 -28.01
C GLY A 93 -2.89 -6.58 -29.42
N ARG A 94 -1.94 -6.90 -30.33
CA ARG A 94 -2.28 -7.34 -31.71
C ARG A 94 -1.34 -8.42 -32.23
N ARG A 95 -1.43 -9.65 -31.72
CA ARG A 95 -0.96 -10.86 -32.43
C ARG A 95 -1.82 -12.03 -32.01
N GLY A 96 -2.96 -12.17 -32.67
CA GLY A 96 -3.89 -13.25 -32.40
C GLY A 96 -5.12 -13.21 -33.30
N ASP A 97 -4.94 -13.07 -34.62
CA ASP A 97 -5.94 -13.47 -35.62
C ASP A 97 -5.33 -13.39 -37.03
N GLN A 98 -4.65 -14.45 -37.48
CA GLN A 98 -4.33 -14.74 -38.89
C GLN A 98 -3.60 -16.08 -38.98
N ASP A 99 -4.29 -17.18 -38.67
CA ASP A 99 -3.81 -18.51 -39.10
C ASP A 99 -4.93 -19.56 -39.19
N ARG A 100 -6.05 -19.19 -39.81
CA ARG A 100 -7.13 -20.12 -40.18
C ARG A 100 -7.79 -19.72 -41.50
N ARG A 101 -7.04 -19.78 -42.60
CA ARG A 101 -7.62 -19.93 -43.96
C ARG A 101 -6.54 -20.28 -44.98
N SER A 102 -6.05 -21.53 -44.97
CA SER A 102 -5.40 -22.17 -46.14
C SER A 102 -5.27 -23.67 -45.92
N GLU A 103 -6.39 -24.40 -45.95
CA GLU A 103 -6.40 -25.83 -46.31
C GLU A 103 -7.62 -26.05 -47.22
N GLU A 104 -7.49 -25.58 -48.46
CA GLU A 104 -8.17 -26.15 -49.63
C GLU A 104 -7.07 -26.81 -50.47
N GLY A 105 -7.18 -28.13 -50.64
CA GLY A 105 -6.29 -28.97 -51.44
C GLY A 105 -6.90 -30.35 -51.59
#